data_AF-A0A410FTQ8-F1
#
_entry.id   AF-A0A410FTQ8-F1
#
_cell.length_a   1.000
_cell.length_b   1.000
_cell.length_c   1.000
_cell.angle_alpha   90.00
_cell.angle_beta   90.00
_cell.angle_gamma   90.00
#
_symmetry.space_group_name_H-M   'P 1'
#
loop_
_entity.id
_entity.type
_entity.pdbx_description
1 polymer ?
#
loop_
_entity_poly.entity_id
_entity_poly.type
_entity_poly.pdbx_seq_one_letter_code
_entity_poly.pdbx_strand_id
1 'polypeptide(L)'
;MAEEPLRESTVEGVLEAVASSEPVPGGGAVAALAGAAAASLLAMVTSLALRRAKDTATPIVLNALLERAHALRERFLELADADVAAYRSVADALALTRATDEERARRAESLQRALTHAAEVPLETARCAVDALRLGGELAPLCPRVAHSDLVTATHLAHAACMAALANVDANALSLDPSPRRAALAGACADLAAAAHAGVDQILAPLEPALGRWRAGPTST
;
A
#
# COMPACT_ATOMS: atom_id res chain seq x y z
N MET A 1 19.21 21.49 2.61
CA MET A 1 18.70 20.82 3.83
C MET A 1 18.14 19.49 3.37
N ALA A 2 18.39 18.39 4.08
CA ALA A 2 17.67 17.15 3.76
C ALA A 2 16.18 17.41 3.98
N GLU A 3 15.34 17.12 2.98
CA GLU A 3 13.90 17.12 3.20
C GLU A 3 13.57 16.10 4.29
N GLU A 4 12.63 16.48 5.16
CA GLU A 4 12.09 15.61 6.19
C GLU A 4 11.39 14.42 5.51
N PRO A 5 11.64 13.17 5.95
CA PRO A 5 10.91 12.00 5.47
C PRO A 5 9.40 12.18 5.65
N LEU A 6 8.59 11.68 4.70
CA LEU A 6 7.12 11.81 4.77
C LEU A 6 6.56 11.18 6.05
N ARG A 7 7.19 10.10 6.51
CA ARG A 7 6.82 9.40 7.76
C ARG A 7 7.04 10.21 9.04
N GLU A 8 7.86 11.27 8.97
CA GLU A 8 8.16 12.17 10.09
C GLU A 8 7.35 13.48 10.01
N SER A 9 6.77 13.78 8.83
CA SER A 9 5.91 14.94 8.62
C SER A 9 4.55 14.82 9.33
N THR A 10 3.94 15.97 9.62
CA THR A 10 2.55 16.01 10.09
C THR A 10 1.58 15.63 8.97
N VAL A 11 0.39 15.15 9.32
CA VAL A 11 -0.66 14.85 8.34
C VAL A 11 -0.99 16.09 7.49
N GLU A 12 -1.07 17.27 8.11
CA GLU A 12 -1.28 18.54 7.41
C GLU A 12 -0.13 18.82 6.42
N GLY A 13 1.12 18.69 6.86
CA GLY A 13 2.29 18.92 6.01
C GLY A 13 2.37 17.97 4.81
N VAL A 14 2.03 16.69 5.00
CA VAL A 14 1.93 15.72 3.89
C VAL A 14 0.87 16.16 2.89
N LEU A 15 -0.33 16.55 3.36
CA LEU A 15 -1.42 16.94 2.47
C LEU A 15 -1.13 18.26 1.73
N GLU A 16 -0.48 19.22 2.38
CA GLU A 16 -0.01 20.44 1.72
C GLU A 16 1.04 20.16 0.65
N ALA A 17 2.00 19.27 0.93
CA ALA A 17 3.02 18.86 -0.03
C ALA A 17 2.41 18.16 -1.25
N VAL A 18 1.45 17.25 -1.04
CA VAL A 18 0.70 16.57 -2.12
C VAL A 18 -0.13 17.54 -2.95
N ALA A 19 -0.67 18.60 -2.32
CA ALA A 19 -1.47 19.63 -3.00
C ALA A 19 -0.62 20.69 -3.73
N SER A 20 0.70 20.63 -3.61
CA SER A 20 1.62 21.61 -4.20
C SER A 20 1.77 21.45 -5.72
N SER A 21 2.50 22.38 -6.35
CA SER A 21 2.90 22.26 -7.76
C SER A 21 4.14 21.39 -7.98
N GLU A 22 4.76 20.89 -6.90
CA GLU A 22 5.93 20.03 -6.99
C GLU A 22 5.54 18.62 -7.42
N PRO A 23 6.40 17.92 -8.17
CA PRO A 23 6.08 16.60 -8.70
C PRO A 23 6.06 15.48 -7.64
N VAL A 24 6.63 15.72 -6.46
CA VAL A 24 6.63 14.80 -5.32
C VAL A 24 6.33 15.56 -4.03
N PRO A 25 5.63 14.94 -3.06
CA PRO A 25 5.09 13.57 -3.08
C PRO A 25 3.90 13.38 -4.02
N GLY A 26 3.88 12.24 -4.73
CA GLY A 26 2.86 11.90 -5.72
C GLY A 26 1.90 10.79 -5.28
N GLY A 27 1.14 10.25 -6.25
CA GLY A 27 0.14 9.21 -5.99
C GLY A 27 0.70 7.90 -5.43
N GLY A 28 1.92 7.50 -5.79
CA GLY A 28 2.58 6.30 -5.26
C GLY A 28 2.86 6.41 -3.75
N ALA A 29 3.41 7.54 -3.31
CA ALA A 29 3.61 7.85 -1.90
C ALA A 29 2.28 7.85 -1.12
N VAL A 30 1.22 8.47 -1.66
CA VAL A 30 -0.11 8.49 -1.02
C VAL A 30 -0.72 7.08 -0.96
N ALA A 31 -0.54 6.25 -1.99
CA ALA A 31 -0.97 4.85 -1.97
C ALA A 31 -0.29 4.07 -0.84
N ALA A 32 1.02 4.27 -0.64
CA ALA A 32 1.75 3.67 0.47
C ALA A 32 1.25 4.17 1.83
N LEU A 33 0.99 5.47 2.00
CA LEU A 33 0.42 6.03 3.23
C LEU A 33 -0.99 5.49 3.53
N ALA A 34 -1.82 5.28 2.52
CA ALA A 34 -3.11 4.60 2.68
C ALA A 34 -2.94 3.16 3.18
N GLY A 35 -1.93 2.44 2.66
CA GLY A 35 -1.52 1.13 3.17
C GLY A 35 -1.04 1.16 4.62
N ALA A 36 -0.24 2.17 5.00
CA ALA A 36 0.21 2.36 6.38
C ALA A 36 -0.98 2.59 7.34
N ALA A 37 -1.98 3.37 6.93
CA ALA A 37 -3.21 3.58 7.68
C ALA A 37 -4.01 2.28 7.83
N ALA A 38 -4.14 1.49 6.75
CA ALA A 38 -4.77 0.17 6.79
C ALA A 38 -4.08 -0.77 7.79
N ALA A 39 -2.75 -0.89 7.70
CA ALA A 39 -1.96 -1.72 8.62
C ALA A 39 -2.06 -1.25 10.08
N SER A 40 -2.15 0.07 10.31
CA SER A 40 -2.37 0.65 11.64
C SER A 40 -3.72 0.25 12.23
N LEU A 41 -4.79 0.28 11.42
CA LEU A 41 -6.11 -0.19 11.83
C LEU A 41 -6.12 -1.71 12.10
N LEU A 42 -5.44 -2.51 11.27
CA LEU A 42 -5.30 -3.96 11.52
C LEU A 42 -4.60 -4.23 12.86
N ALA A 43 -3.54 -3.49 13.19
CA ALA A 43 -2.86 -3.60 14.49
C ALA A 43 -3.80 -3.22 15.66
N MET A 44 -4.59 -2.15 15.50
CA MET A 44 -5.59 -1.74 16.50
C MET A 44 -6.66 -2.82 16.71
N VAL A 45 -7.26 -3.33 15.63
CA VAL A 45 -8.29 -4.38 15.67
C VAL A 45 -7.74 -5.64 16.34
N THR A 46 -6.51 -6.04 15.99
CA THR A 46 -5.81 -7.18 16.59
C THR A 46 -5.59 -6.98 18.10
N SER A 47 -5.21 -5.77 18.51
CA SER A 47 -5.04 -5.41 19.92
C SER A 47 -6.37 -5.46 20.69
N LEU A 48 -7.48 -5.03 20.08
CA LEU A 48 -8.81 -5.14 20.68
C LEU A 48 -9.29 -6.60 20.79
N ALA A 49 -8.95 -7.44 19.81
CA ALA A 49 -9.20 -8.88 19.86
C ALA A 49 -8.40 -9.54 20.99
N LEU A 50 -7.11 -9.18 21.16
CA LEU A 50 -6.25 -9.69 22.24
C LEU A 50 -6.84 -9.43 23.62
N ARG A 51 -7.33 -8.20 23.85
CA ARG A 51 -7.99 -7.81 25.12
C ARG A 51 -9.26 -8.61 25.43
N ARG A 52 -9.85 -9.28 24.44
CA ARG A 52 -11.09 -10.05 24.57
C ARG A 52 -10.89 -11.56 24.50
N ALA A 53 -9.68 -12.03 24.19
CA ALA A 53 -9.35 -13.45 24.17
C ALA A 53 -9.56 -14.04 25.58
N LYS A 54 -10.21 -15.20 25.65
CA LYS A 54 -10.52 -15.90 26.91
C LYS A 54 -9.79 -17.23 27.05
N ASP A 55 -9.29 -17.76 25.93
CA ASP A 55 -8.52 -19.00 25.87
C ASP A 55 -7.02 -18.71 25.71
N THR A 56 -6.20 -19.75 25.82
CA THR A 56 -4.74 -19.67 25.78
C THR A 56 -4.15 -19.73 24.37
N ALA A 57 -4.91 -20.19 23.37
CA ALA A 57 -4.42 -20.38 22.00
C ALA A 57 -4.59 -19.12 21.13
N THR A 58 -5.73 -18.43 21.26
CA THR A 58 -6.06 -17.21 20.51
C THR A 58 -5.01 -16.10 20.66
N PRO A 59 -4.45 -15.82 21.85
CA PRO A 59 -3.40 -14.82 22.00
C PRO A 59 -2.13 -15.12 21.18
N ILE A 60 -1.78 -16.40 20.99
CA ILE A 60 -0.59 -16.78 20.20
C ILE A 60 -0.78 -16.35 18.74
N VAL A 61 -1.94 -16.66 18.17
CA VAL A 61 -2.28 -16.28 16.79
C VAL A 61 -2.34 -14.77 16.64
N LEU A 62 -3.03 -14.08 17.57
CA LEU A 62 -3.19 -12.64 17.50
C LEU A 62 -1.88 -11.87 17.69
N ASN A 63 -0.95 -12.35 18.52
CA ASN A 63 0.38 -11.72 18.64
C ASN A 63 1.16 -11.80 17.33
N ALA A 64 1.13 -12.95 16.64
CA ALA A 64 1.77 -13.10 15.33
C ALA A 64 1.13 -12.18 14.27
N LEU A 65 -0.20 -12.01 14.29
CA LEU A 65 -0.90 -11.06 13.43
C LEU A 65 -0.53 -9.61 13.75
N LEU A 66 -0.38 -9.26 15.04
CA LEU A 66 -0.02 -7.93 15.48
C LEU A 66 1.40 -7.54 15.03
N GLU A 67 2.36 -8.45 15.16
CA GLU A 67 3.73 -8.26 14.67
C GLU A 67 3.75 -8.04 13.15
N ARG A 68 3.01 -8.84 12.38
CA ARG A 68 2.87 -8.66 10.93
C ARG A 68 2.23 -7.32 10.57
N ALA A 69 1.21 -6.89 11.31
CA ALA A 69 0.56 -5.60 11.07
C ALA A 69 1.51 -4.42 11.32
N HIS A 70 2.33 -4.48 12.38
CA HIS A 70 3.36 -3.48 12.64
C HIS A 70 4.46 -3.48 11.57
N ALA A 71 4.93 -4.66 11.17
CA ALA A 71 5.93 -4.77 10.10
C ALA A 71 5.41 -4.20 8.77
N LEU A 72 4.16 -4.47 8.41
CA LEU A 72 3.53 -3.89 7.22
C LEU A 72 3.41 -2.36 7.33
N ARG A 73 3.02 -1.82 8.49
CA ARG A 73 2.94 -0.37 8.71
C ARG A 73 4.30 0.29 8.47
N GLU A 74 5.36 -0.21 9.09
CA GLU A 74 6.72 0.33 8.89
C GLU A 74 7.13 0.21 7.42
N ARG A 75 6.85 -0.94 6.78
CA ARG A 75 7.20 -1.15 5.39
C ARG A 75 6.49 -0.17 4.45
N PHE A 76 5.22 0.13 4.68
CA PHE A 76 4.50 1.13 3.91
C PHE A 76 5.06 2.55 4.09
N LEU A 77 5.48 2.91 5.30
CA LEU A 77 6.11 4.20 5.55
C LEU A 77 7.45 4.32 4.80
N GLU A 78 8.28 3.27 4.82
CA GLU A 78 9.50 3.20 4.01
C GLU A 78 9.21 3.31 2.51
N LEU A 79 8.16 2.67 2.02
CA LEU A 79 7.77 2.70 0.61
C LEU A 79 7.27 4.08 0.18
N ALA A 80 6.62 4.83 1.08
CA ALA A 80 6.24 6.21 0.80
C ALA A 80 7.47 7.10 0.56
N ASP A 81 8.49 7.00 1.42
CA ASP A 81 9.76 7.70 1.23
C ASP A 81 10.51 7.20 -0.02
N ALA A 82 10.47 5.89 -0.28
CA ALA A 82 11.11 5.28 -1.44
C ALA A 82 10.51 5.74 -2.77
N ASP A 83 9.20 5.97 -2.83
CA ASP A 83 8.51 6.48 -4.03
C ASP A 83 9.03 7.88 -4.40
N VAL A 84 9.15 8.76 -3.41
CA VAL A 84 9.74 10.10 -3.57
C VAL A 84 11.19 10.01 -4.05
N ALA A 85 11.99 9.13 -3.44
CA ALA A 85 13.39 8.93 -3.82
C ALA A 85 13.55 8.33 -5.23
N ALA A 86 12.67 7.41 -5.62
CA ALA A 86 12.68 6.80 -6.95
C ALA A 86 12.38 7.82 -8.04
N TYR A 87 11.39 8.69 -7.83
CA TYR A 87 11.10 9.80 -8.75
C TYR A 87 12.31 10.73 -8.94
N ARG A 88 12.95 11.13 -7.83
CA ARG A 88 14.15 11.98 -7.86
C ARG A 88 15.29 11.33 -8.64
N SER A 89 15.48 10.03 -8.45
CA SER A 89 16.51 9.26 -9.19
C SER A 89 16.27 9.29 -10.70
N VAL A 90 15.01 9.27 -11.15
CA VAL A 90 14.66 9.41 -12.57
C VAL A 90 14.97 10.83 -13.05
N ALA A 91 14.59 11.86 -12.28
CA ALA A 91 14.87 13.25 -12.62
C ALA A 91 16.38 13.53 -12.73
N ASP A 92 17.18 13.03 -11.78
CA ASP A 92 18.64 13.16 -11.76
C ASP A 92 19.28 12.46 -12.96
N ALA A 93 18.84 11.24 -13.29
CA ALA A 93 19.29 10.54 -14.49
C ALA A 93 18.94 11.30 -15.77
N LEU A 94 17.78 11.95 -15.81
CA LEU A 94 17.36 12.83 -16.90
C LEU A 94 18.11 14.16 -16.96
N ALA A 95 18.85 14.55 -15.92
CA ALA A 95 19.68 15.75 -15.90
C ALA A 95 21.14 15.53 -16.35
N LEU A 96 21.60 14.27 -16.43
CA LEU A 96 22.99 13.94 -16.81
C LEU A 96 23.39 14.45 -18.21
N THR A 97 24.66 14.79 -18.41
CA THR A 97 25.17 15.28 -19.70
C THR A 97 25.09 14.23 -20.82
N ARG A 98 25.18 14.69 -22.07
CA ARG A 98 25.02 13.86 -23.28
C ARG A 98 25.92 14.30 -24.44
N ALA A 99 27.05 14.95 -24.13
CA ALA A 99 27.94 15.55 -25.12
C ALA A 99 28.88 14.52 -25.75
N THR A 100 29.30 13.49 -25.00
CA THR A 100 30.17 12.41 -25.51
C THR A 100 29.44 11.07 -25.58
N ASP A 101 29.99 10.11 -26.33
CA ASP A 101 29.46 8.73 -26.37
C ASP A 101 29.45 8.07 -25.00
N GLU A 102 30.49 8.28 -24.21
CA GLU A 102 30.60 7.76 -22.85
C GLU A 102 29.54 8.37 -21.92
N GLU A 103 29.29 9.68 -22.02
CA GLU A 103 28.22 10.34 -21.28
C GLU A 103 26.84 9.84 -21.69
N ARG A 104 26.60 9.66 -22.99
CA ARG A 104 25.35 9.08 -23.51
C ARG A 104 25.12 7.67 -22.95
N ALA A 105 26.15 6.83 -22.93
CA ALA A 105 26.06 5.48 -22.39
C ALA A 105 25.76 5.48 -20.88
N ARG A 106 26.48 6.28 -20.09
CA ARG A 106 26.24 6.40 -18.63
C ARG A 106 24.85 6.93 -18.32
N ARG A 107 24.38 7.93 -19.06
CA ARG A 107 23.04 8.48 -18.93
C ARG A 107 21.98 7.42 -19.19
N ALA A 108 22.11 6.68 -20.30
CA ALA A 108 21.15 5.63 -20.67
C ALA A 108 21.08 4.53 -19.60
N GLU A 109 22.23 4.07 -19.11
CA GLU A 109 22.30 3.06 -18.06
C GLU A 109 21.68 3.54 -16.74
N SER A 110 21.98 4.78 -16.33
CA SER A 110 21.42 5.38 -15.13
C SER A 110 19.90 5.54 -15.22
N LEU A 111 19.41 6.01 -16.38
CA LEU A 111 17.98 6.18 -16.62
C LEU A 111 17.24 4.85 -16.60
N GLN A 112 17.80 3.82 -17.25
CA GLN A 112 17.21 2.48 -17.27
C GLN A 112 17.05 1.91 -15.86
N ARG A 113 18.08 2.05 -15.01
CA ARG A 113 18.01 1.62 -13.60
C ARG A 113 16.98 2.41 -12.81
N ALA A 114 16.96 3.74 -12.96
CA ALA A 114 16.04 4.60 -12.25
C ALA A 114 14.57 4.33 -12.62
N LEU A 115 14.27 4.18 -13.92
CA LEU A 115 12.93 3.84 -14.41
C LEU A 115 12.47 2.48 -13.93
N THR A 116 13.38 1.50 -13.92
CA THR A 116 13.10 0.17 -13.40
C THR A 116 12.74 0.22 -11.92
N HIS A 117 13.54 0.93 -11.13
CA HIS A 117 13.27 1.09 -9.70
C HIS A 117 11.96 1.83 -9.43
N ALA A 118 11.67 2.88 -10.20
CA ALA A 118 10.41 3.62 -10.12
C ALA A 118 9.19 2.75 -10.40
N ALA A 119 9.28 1.73 -11.25
CA ALA A 119 8.19 0.76 -11.45
C ALA A 119 8.11 -0.31 -10.33
N GLU A 120 9.24 -0.65 -9.71
CA GLU A 120 9.32 -1.70 -8.68
C GLU A 120 8.79 -1.24 -7.32
N VAL A 121 9.01 0.02 -6.92
CA VAL A 121 8.52 0.58 -5.66
C VAL A 121 6.98 0.47 -5.51
N PRO A 122 6.16 0.98 -6.45
CA PRO A 122 4.71 0.84 -6.37
C PRO A 122 4.24 -0.61 -6.50
N LEU A 123 4.97 -1.48 -7.21
CA LEU A 123 4.62 -2.91 -7.24
C LEU A 123 4.78 -3.55 -5.86
N GLU A 124 5.83 -3.17 -5.13
CA GLU A 124 6.04 -3.61 -3.75
C GLU A 124 4.95 -3.07 -2.81
N THR A 125 4.54 -1.81 -2.98
CA THR A 125 3.37 -1.25 -2.26
C THR A 125 2.11 -2.08 -2.51
N ALA A 126 1.85 -2.48 -3.76
CA ALA A 126 0.70 -3.32 -4.09
C ALA A 126 0.78 -4.72 -3.46
N ARG A 127 1.97 -5.32 -3.37
CA ARG A 127 2.19 -6.60 -2.66
C ARG A 127 1.92 -6.47 -1.17
N CYS A 128 2.47 -5.45 -0.51
CA CYS A 128 2.22 -5.19 0.90
C CYS A 128 0.71 -4.97 1.17
N ALA A 129 0.00 -4.35 0.23
CA ALA A 129 -1.44 -4.14 0.33
C ALA A 129 -2.24 -5.46 0.25
N VAL A 130 -1.84 -6.38 -0.63
CA VAL A 130 -2.40 -7.74 -0.67
C VAL A 130 -2.07 -8.51 0.61
N ASP A 131 -0.86 -8.37 1.17
CA ASP A 131 -0.52 -8.98 2.46
C ASP A 131 -1.33 -8.41 3.63
N ALA A 132 -1.64 -7.11 3.60
CA ALA A 132 -2.54 -6.49 4.57
C ALA A 132 -3.98 -7.03 4.45
N LEU A 133 -4.49 -7.23 3.22
CA LEU A 133 -5.79 -7.89 3.01
C LEU A 133 -5.78 -9.34 3.50
N ARG A 134 -4.72 -10.10 3.22
CA ARG A 134 -4.57 -11.48 3.74
C ARG A 134 -4.61 -11.52 5.27
N LEU A 135 -3.87 -10.61 5.92
CA LEU A 135 -3.91 -10.44 7.38
C LEU A 135 -5.33 -10.09 7.85
N GLY A 136 -6.01 -9.16 7.18
CA GLY A 136 -7.42 -8.82 7.46
C GLY A 136 -8.35 -10.04 7.38
N GLY A 137 -8.15 -10.92 6.40
CA GLY A 137 -8.89 -12.17 6.25
C GLY A 137 -8.64 -13.16 7.40
N GLU A 138 -7.40 -13.28 7.86
CA GLU A 138 -7.04 -14.08 9.04
C GLU A 138 -7.64 -13.50 10.33
N LEU A 139 -7.73 -12.17 10.43
CA LEU A 139 -8.24 -11.45 11.59
C LEU A 139 -9.76 -11.39 11.67
N ALA A 140 -10.46 -11.37 10.53
CA ALA A 140 -11.92 -11.26 10.43
C ALA A 140 -12.70 -12.21 11.36
N PRO A 141 -12.40 -13.53 11.44
CA PRO A 141 -13.12 -14.44 12.34
C PRO A 141 -12.86 -14.18 13.83
N LEU A 142 -11.73 -13.52 14.17
CA LEU A 142 -11.34 -13.17 15.53
C LEU A 142 -11.75 -11.73 15.90
N CYS A 143 -12.26 -10.96 14.93
CA CYS A 143 -12.53 -9.55 15.09
C CYS A 143 -13.73 -9.31 16.01
N PRO A 144 -13.56 -8.57 17.12
CA PRO A 144 -14.68 -8.22 17.99
C PRO A 144 -15.65 -7.29 17.27
N ARG A 145 -16.97 -7.44 17.54
CA ARG A 145 -18.03 -6.62 16.92
C ARG A 145 -17.80 -5.11 17.00
N VAL A 146 -17.22 -4.62 18.09
CA VAL A 146 -16.96 -3.19 18.28
C VAL A 146 -15.91 -2.64 17.32
N ALA A 147 -15.13 -3.51 16.69
CA ALA A 147 -14.05 -3.15 15.77
C ALA A 147 -14.37 -3.55 14.31
N HIS A 148 -15.61 -3.97 14.03
CA HIS A 148 -16.02 -4.36 12.67
C HIS A 148 -15.91 -3.19 11.69
N SER A 149 -16.30 -1.98 12.09
CA SER A 149 -16.15 -0.78 11.24
C SER A 149 -14.68 -0.47 10.93
N ASP A 150 -13.79 -0.69 11.90
CA ASP A 150 -12.36 -0.44 11.75
C ASP A 150 -11.71 -1.46 10.79
N LEU A 151 -12.10 -2.73 10.90
CA LEU A 151 -11.66 -3.77 9.97
C LEU A 151 -12.17 -3.53 8.54
N VAL A 152 -13.42 -3.09 8.38
CA VAL A 152 -13.96 -2.72 7.07
C VAL A 152 -13.20 -1.53 6.48
N THR A 153 -12.90 -0.52 7.31
CA THR A 153 -12.12 0.64 6.88
C THR A 153 -10.71 0.24 6.46
N ALA A 154 -10.03 -0.59 7.26
CA ALA A 154 -8.72 -1.13 6.91
C ALA A 154 -8.73 -1.89 5.58
N THR A 155 -9.79 -2.67 5.34
CA THR A 155 -9.97 -3.45 4.11
C THR A 155 -10.11 -2.55 2.89
N HIS A 156 -10.95 -1.52 2.95
CA HIS A 156 -11.09 -0.56 1.85
C HIS A 156 -9.80 0.23 1.61
N LEU A 157 -9.10 0.65 2.66
CA LEU A 157 -7.83 1.38 2.53
C LEU A 157 -6.74 0.50 1.92
N ALA A 158 -6.62 -0.77 2.33
CA ALA A 158 -5.67 -1.70 1.73
C ALA A 158 -6.00 -1.98 0.26
N HIS A 159 -7.27 -2.13 -0.09
CA HIS A 159 -7.68 -2.29 -1.50
C HIS A 159 -7.37 -1.04 -2.32
N ALA A 160 -7.71 0.15 -1.83
CA ALA A 160 -7.39 1.41 -2.48
C ALA A 160 -5.88 1.61 -2.64
N ALA A 161 -5.08 1.27 -1.62
CA ALA A 161 -3.63 1.30 -1.68
C ALA A 161 -3.09 0.38 -2.79
N CYS A 162 -3.62 -0.84 -2.90
CA CYS A 162 -3.24 -1.77 -3.97
C CYS A 162 -3.55 -1.17 -5.35
N MET A 163 -4.80 -0.78 -5.59
CA MET A 163 -5.24 -0.27 -6.90
C MET A 163 -4.53 1.02 -7.29
N ALA A 164 -4.32 1.94 -6.35
CA ALA A 164 -3.58 3.17 -6.58
C ALA A 164 -2.09 2.91 -6.87
N ALA A 165 -1.46 1.98 -6.15
CA ALA A 165 -0.08 1.61 -6.41
C ALA A 165 0.07 0.95 -7.79
N LEU A 166 -0.84 0.06 -8.18
CA LEU A 166 -0.82 -0.56 -9.51
C LEU A 166 -0.94 0.47 -10.64
N ALA A 167 -1.76 1.52 -10.47
CA ALA A 167 -1.81 2.63 -11.43
C ALA A 167 -0.47 3.37 -11.59
N ASN A 168 0.32 3.46 -10.50
CA ASN A 168 1.68 4.03 -10.56
C ASN A 168 2.68 3.07 -11.21
N VAL A 169 2.52 1.75 -11.05
CA VAL A 169 3.29 0.77 -11.84
C VAL A 169 3.02 0.96 -13.33
N ASP A 170 1.76 1.07 -13.72
CA ASP A 170 1.36 1.26 -15.13
C ASP A 170 1.96 2.56 -15.70
N ALA A 171 1.87 3.67 -14.97
CA ALA A 171 2.44 4.94 -15.37
C ALA A 171 3.97 4.85 -15.62
N ASN A 172 4.70 4.19 -14.73
CA ASN A 172 6.15 4.02 -14.86
C ASN A 172 6.51 3.01 -15.96
N ALA A 173 5.73 1.95 -16.15
CA ALA A 173 5.94 0.94 -17.18
C ALA A 173 5.77 1.48 -18.61
N LEU A 174 5.03 2.58 -18.81
CA LEU A 174 4.96 3.27 -20.11
C LEU A 174 6.31 3.81 -20.56
N SER A 175 7.20 4.14 -19.63
CA SER A 175 8.55 4.66 -19.90
C SER A 175 9.58 3.54 -20.09
N LEU A 176 9.20 2.27 -19.94
CA LEU A 176 10.09 1.12 -20.12
C LEU A 176 9.96 0.54 -21.53
N ASP A 177 11.09 0.15 -22.11
CA ASP A 177 11.10 -0.59 -23.37
C ASP A 177 10.36 -1.93 -23.27
N PRO A 178 9.73 -2.40 -24.37
CA PRO A 178 9.20 -3.76 -24.45
C PRO A 178 10.27 -4.78 -24.09
N SER A 179 10.06 -5.51 -23.00
CA SER A 179 11.03 -6.44 -22.43
C SER A 179 10.32 -7.53 -21.62
N PRO A 180 10.96 -8.69 -21.39
CA PRO A 180 10.43 -9.72 -20.49
C PRO A 180 10.12 -9.17 -19.08
N ARG A 181 10.89 -8.18 -18.61
CA ARG A 181 10.64 -7.49 -17.35
C ARG A 181 9.33 -6.71 -17.38
N ARG A 182 9.09 -5.90 -18.43
CA ARG A 182 7.83 -5.16 -18.57
C ARG A 182 6.62 -6.11 -18.66
N ALA A 183 6.76 -7.26 -19.34
CA ALA A 183 5.71 -8.28 -19.37
C ALA A 183 5.46 -8.91 -18.00
N ALA A 184 6.52 -9.16 -17.22
CA ALA A 184 6.40 -9.67 -15.85
C ALA A 184 5.70 -8.68 -14.91
N LEU A 185 5.96 -7.38 -15.06
CA LEU A 185 5.23 -6.33 -14.32
C LEU A 185 3.73 -6.41 -14.62
N ALA A 186 3.34 -6.48 -15.89
CA ALA A 186 1.94 -6.57 -16.29
C ALA A 186 1.23 -7.81 -15.71
N GLY A 187 1.90 -8.97 -15.74
CA GLY A 187 1.38 -10.19 -15.10
C GLY A 187 1.19 -10.02 -13.59
N ALA A 188 2.21 -9.50 -12.90
CA ALA A 188 2.15 -9.25 -11.47
C ALA A 188 1.04 -8.26 -11.10
N CYS A 189 0.82 -7.20 -11.88
CA CYS A 189 -0.27 -6.25 -11.67
C CYS A 189 -1.64 -6.93 -11.76
N ALA A 190 -1.85 -7.77 -12.77
CA ALA A 190 -3.11 -8.51 -12.93
C ALA A 190 -3.37 -9.47 -11.75
N ASP A 191 -2.35 -10.23 -11.35
CA ASP A 191 -2.45 -11.19 -10.24
C ASP A 191 -2.73 -10.47 -8.90
N LEU A 192 -2.04 -9.36 -8.63
CA LEU A 192 -2.23 -8.57 -7.42
C LEU A 192 -3.61 -7.92 -7.38
N ALA A 193 -4.09 -7.37 -8.50
CA ALA A 193 -5.44 -6.82 -8.58
C ALA A 193 -6.50 -7.89 -8.30
N ALA A 194 -6.36 -9.08 -8.89
CA ALA A 194 -7.28 -10.19 -8.65
C ALA A 194 -7.25 -10.65 -7.18
N ALA A 195 -6.06 -10.79 -6.59
CA ALA A 195 -5.90 -11.15 -5.19
C ALA A 195 -6.50 -10.09 -4.25
N ALA A 196 -6.35 -8.80 -4.58
CA ALA A 196 -6.90 -7.72 -3.78
C ALA A 196 -8.44 -7.73 -3.79
N HIS A 197 -9.08 -7.91 -4.95
CA HIS A 197 -10.55 -8.04 -5.04
C HIS A 197 -11.05 -9.26 -4.25
N ALA A 198 -10.41 -10.42 -4.43
CA ALA A 198 -10.79 -11.64 -3.70
C ALA A 198 -10.65 -11.47 -2.18
N GLY A 199 -9.59 -10.79 -1.73
CA GLY A 199 -9.37 -10.48 -0.32
C GLY A 199 -10.45 -9.58 0.27
N VAL A 200 -10.87 -8.54 -0.46
CA VAL A 200 -11.98 -7.67 -0.06
C VAL A 200 -13.27 -8.48 0.09
N ASP A 201 -13.63 -9.26 -0.92
CA ASP A 201 -14.86 -10.07 -0.90
C ASP A 201 -14.86 -11.04 0.29
N GLN A 202 -13.73 -11.70 0.55
CA GLN A 202 -13.57 -12.63 1.67
C GLN A 202 -13.79 -11.95 3.03
N ILE A 203 -13.31 -10.72 3.22
CA ILE A 203 -13.40 -10.01 4.50
C ILE A 203 -14.77 -9.36 4.69
N LEU A 204 -15.30 -8.73 3.63
CA LEU A 204 -16.50 -7.91 3.72
C LEU A 204 -17.79 -8.73 3.72
N ALA A 205 -17.84 -9.85 2.97
CA ALA A 205 -19.03 -10.71 2.89
C ALA A 205 -19.61 -11.10 4.28
N PRO A 206 -18.82 -11.49 5.29
CA PRO A 206 -19.36 -11.77 6.62
C PRO A 206 -19.66 -10.53 7.48
N LEU A 207 -19.09 -9.36 7.18
CA LEU A 207 -19.16 -8.16 8.02
C LEU A 207 -20.24 -7.17 7.59
N GLU A 208 -20.43 -6.97 6.29
CA GLU A 208 -21.40 -6.01 5.75
C GLU A 208 -22.84 -6.29 6.17
N PRO A 209 -23.35 -7.54 6.16
CA PRO A 209 -24.69 -7.82 6.64
C PRO A 209 -24.86 -7.47 8.12
N ALA A 210 -23.81 -7.55 8.94
CA ALA A 210 -23.87 -7.18 10.36
C ALA A 210 -23.93 -5.66 10.55
N LEU A 211 -23.12 -4.91 9.81
CA LEU A 211 -23.10 -3.44 9.86
C LEU A 211 -24.32 -2.81 9.19
N GLY A 212 -24.89 -3.45 8.17
CA GLY A 212 -25.99 -2.94 7.36
C GLY A 212 -27.39 -3.18 7.93
N ARG A 213 -27.56 -4.00 8.98
CA ARG A 213 -28.90 -4.42 9.48
C ARG A 213 -29.85 -3.27 9.78
N TRP A 214 -29.33 -2.16 10.30
CA TRP A 214 -30.13 -0.99 10.65
C TRP A 214 -30.79 -0.32 9.42
N ARG A 215 -30.28 -0.56 8.21
CA ARG A 215 -30.83 -0.01 6.95
C ARG A 215 -32.06 -0.76 6.45
N ALA A 216 -32.30 -1.99 6.92
CA ALA A 216 -33.39 -2.84 6.44
C ALA A 216 -34.79 -2.44 6.98
N GLY A 217 -34.89 -1.36 7.78
CA GLY A 217 -36.13 -0.96 8.44
C GLY A 217 -36.55 -1.93 9.56
N PRO A 218 -37.59 -1.60 10.36
CA PRO A 218 -38.14 -2.54 11.32
C PRO A 218 -38.75 -3.73 10.58
N THR A 219 -38.25 -4.95 10.83
CA THR A 219 -38.93 -6.18 10.40
C THR A 219 -40.33 -6.16 10.99
N SER A 220 -41.36 -6.08 10.14
CA SER A 220 -42.75 -6.16 10.57
C SER A 220 -42.97 -7.51 11.26
N THR A 221 -43.09 -7.49 12.58
CA THR A 221 -43.58 -8.62 13.40
C THR A 221 -45.08 -8.75 13.27
#